data_AF-A0A2S2N5E0-F1
#
_entry.id   AF-A0A2S2N5E0-F1
#
_cell.length_a   1.000
_cell.length_b   1.000
_cell.length_c   1.000
_cell.angle_alpha   90.00
_cell.angle_beta   90.00
_cell.angle_gamma   90.00
#
_symmetry.space_group_name_H-M   'P 1'
#
loop_
_entity.id
_entity.type
_entity.pdbx_description
1 polymer ?
#
loop_
_entity_poly.entity_id
_entity_poly.type
_entity_poly.pdbx_seq_one_letter_code
_entity_poly.pdbx_strand_id
1 'polypeptide(L)'
;SSEEDGERHGFLILSREDSTMILQTGQEILELDTSGFATQGPTVFAGNLGQGQFIVQVSPLGLRLLQGVTQLHFVPVDLGSPIVHCAVADPFGVLLSADGHLATFTLKGDTYGGRAPRLALLRPPVAHPSRVTALCLYRDLSGMFTTESRAPREEPPPRPR
;
A
#
# COMPACT_ATOMS: atom_id res chain seq x y z
N SER A 1 10.40 -23.50 24.09
CA SER A 1 9.76 -23.67 22.78
C SER A 1 9.15 -22.34 22.36
N SER A 2 9.92 -21.43 21.75
CA SER A 2 9.34 -20.20 21.18
C SER A 2 10.37 -19.39 20.36
N GLU A 3 11.23 -20.06 19.60
CA GLU A 3 12.05 -19.39 18.56
C GLU A 3 11.59 -19.75 17.13
N GLU A 4 10.48 -20.49 16.99
CA GLU A 4 9.90 -20.93 15.71
C GLU A 4 8.56 -20.25 15.35
N ASP A 5 8.07 -19.31 16.16
CA ASP A 5 6.96 -18.43 15.79
C ASP A 5 7.53 -17.20 15.06
N GLY A 6 8.13 -17.44 13.88
CA GLY A 6 8.35 -16.37 12.90
C GLY A 6 7.03 -15.73 12.46
N GLU A 7 7.09 -14.64 11.70
CA GLU A 7 5.92 -14.01 11.07
C GLU A 7 5.22 -15.00 10.13
N ARG A 8 4.27 -15.78 10.66
CA ARG A 8 3.45 -16.69 9.85
C ARG A 8 2.40 -15.87 9.13
N HIS A 9 2.20 -16.14 7.84
CA HIS A 9 1.06 -15.61 7.11
C HIS A 9 -0.23 -16.11 7.77
N GLY A 10 -1.17 -15.21 8.06
CA GLY A 10 -2.46 -15.53 8.68
C GLY A 10 -3.62 -15.70 7.69
N PHE A 11 -3.47 -15.19 6.46
CA PHE A 11 -4.50 -15.25 5.43
C PHE A 11 -3.90 -15.49 4.05
N LEU A 12 -4.63 -16.24 3.22
CA LEU A 12 -4.41 -16.35 1.78
C LEU A 12 -5.63 -15.76 1.07
N ILE A 13 -5.39 -14.78 0.20
CA ILE A 13 -6.43 -14.00 -0.49
C ILE A 13 -6.35 -14.31 -1.98
N LEU A 14 -7.41 -14.89 -2.54
CA LEU A 14 -7.46 -15.36 -3.92
C LEU A 14 -8.49 -14.54 -4.69
N SER A 15 -8.02 -13.74 -5.64
CA SER A 15 -8.88 -12.94 -6.51
C SER A 15 -9.42 -13.78 -7.68
N ARG A 16 -10.71 -13.61 -7.99
CA ARG A 16 -11.42 -14.17 -9.15
C ARG A 16 -12.07 -13.02 -9.91
N GLU A 17 -12.60 -13.27 -11.10
CA GLU A 17 -13.19 -12.22 -11.96
C GLU A 17 -14.39 -11.53 -11.29
N ASP A 18 -15.20 -12.26 -10.54
CA ASP A 18 -16.45 -11.80 -9.94
C ASP A 18 -16.43 -11.83 -8.39
N SER A 19 -15.35 -12.30 -7.78
CA SER A 19 -15.31 -12.62 -6.35
C SER A 19 -13.89 -12.65 -5.79
N THR A 20 -13.78 -12.71 -4.47
CA THR A 20 -12.52 -12.97 -3.77
C THR A 20 -12.76 -14.04 -2.71
N MET A 21 -11.92 -15.06 -2.68
CA MET A 21 -11.91 -16.12 -1.69
C MET A 21 -10.84 -15.82 -0.62
N ILE A 22 -11.21 -15.99 0.64
CA ILE A 22 -10.34 -15.74 1.81
C ILE A 22 -10.15 -17.05 2.54
N LEU A 23 -8.89 -17.44 2.75
CA LEU A 23 -8.54 -18.63 3.51
C LEU A 23 -7.74 -18.21 4.73
N GLN A 24 -8.16 -18.63 5.93
CA GLN A 24 -7.37 -18.49 7.15
C GLN A 24 -6.36 -19.63 7.23
N THR A 25 -5.12 -19.29 7.54
CA THR A 25 -4.04 -20.26 7.75
C THR A 25 -3.84 -20.50 9.25
N GLY A 26 -3.45 -21.72 9.61
CA GLY A 26 -3.28 -22.16 10.98
C GLY A 26 -2.77 -23.61 10.99
N GLN A 27 -3.31 -24.45 11.88
CA GLN A 27 -3.11 -25.90 11.79
C GLN A 27 -3.75 -26.49 10.52
N GLU A 28 -4.90 -25.94 10.13
CA GLU A 28 -5.61 -26.25 8.90
C GLU A 28 -5.88 -24.96 8.13
N ILE A 29 -6.07 -25.09 6.81
CA ILE A 29 -6.46 -23.98 5.95
C ILE A 29 -7.97 -24.06 5.75
N LEU A 30 -8.69 -23.03 6.20
CA LEU A 30 -10.14 -22.99 6.16
C LEU A 30 -10.62 -21.74 5.42
N GLU A 31 -11.70 -21.88 4.66
CA GLU A 31 -12.37 -20.75 4.03
C GLU A 31 -13.11 -19.90 5.07
N LEU A 32 -12.97 -18.58 4.95
CA LEU A 32 -13.58 -17.58 5.81
C LEU A 32 -14.81 -17.00 5.12
N ASP A 33 -15.99 -17.53 5.44
CA ASP A 33 -17.26 -17.05 4.90
C ASP A 33 -17.72 -15.74 5.55
N THR A 34 -17.41 -15.54 6.83
CA THR A 34 -17.80 -14.35 7.60
C THR A 34 -16.57 -13.58 8.05
N SER A 35 -16.26 -12.49 7.36
CA SER A 35 -15.15 -11.61 7.70
C SER A 35 -15.39 -10.19 7.17
N GLY A 36 -14.56 -9.25 7.58
CA GLY A 36 -14.55 -7.88 7.08
C GLY A 36 -13.92 -7.72 5.70
N PHE A 37 -13.41 -8.80 5.08
CA PHE A 37 -12.86 -8.75 3.72
C PHE A 37 -13.96 -8.52 2.69
N ALA A 38 -13.62 -7.89 1.56
CA ALA A 38 -14.51 -7.83 0.41
C ALA A 38 -14.40 -9.15 -0.37
N THR A 39 -15.51 -9.89 -0.45
CA THR A 39 -15.60 -11.18 -1.18
C THR A 39 -16.51 -11.11 -2.41
N GLN A 40 -17.38 -10.09 -2.50
CA GLN A 40 -18.36 -9.90 -3.57
C GLN A 40 -17.79 -9.39 -4.90
N GLY A 41 -16.48 -9.25 -5.01
CA GLY A 41 -15.83 -8.75 -6.22
C GLY A 41 -14.34 -9.05 -6.24
N PRO A 42 -13.64 -8.73 -7.34
CA PRO A 42 -12.22 -8.96 -7.49
C PRO A 42 -11.39 -8.11 -6.53
N THR A 43 -10.29 -8.67 -6.07
CA THR A 43 -9.22 -7.96 -5.37
C THR A 43 -8.08 -7.66 -6.34
N VAL A 44 -7.73 -6.39 -6.48
CA VAL A 44 -6.62 -5.92 -7.33
C VAL A 44 -5.28 -6.13 -6.61
N PHE A 45 -5.26 -5.87 -5.30
CA PHE A 45 -4.06 -6.02 -4.48
C PHE A 45 -4.45 -6.31 -3.03
N ALA A 46 -3.65 -7.11 -2.35
CA ALA A 46 -3.74 -7.30 -0.91
C ALA A 46 -2.32 -7.32 -0.31
N GLY A 47 -2.12 -6.62 0.81
CA GLY A 47 -0.81 -6.55 1.44
C GLY A 47 -0.85 -5.93 2.83
N ASN A 48 0.32 -5.86 3.48
CA ASN A 48 0.45 -5.34 4.83
C ASN A 48 0.84 -3.86 4.87
N LEU A 49 0.42 -3.18 5.93
CA LEU A 49 0.82 -1.82 6.30
C LEU A 49 1.03 -1.73 7.81
N GLY A 50 1.81 -0.74 8.25
CA GLY A 50 2.10 -0.50 9.65
C GLY A 50 2.83 -1.66 10.30
N GLN A 51 3.91 -2.14 9.68
CA GLN A 51 4.73 -3.25 10.19
C GLN A 51 3.92 -4.52 10.44
N GLY A 52 3.08 -4.92 9.48
CA GLY A 52 2.29 -6.15 9.57
C GLY A 52 1.01 -6.05 10.41
N GLN A 53 0.79 -4.95 11.14
CA GLN A 53 -0.37 -4.79 12.03
C GLN A 53 -1.71 -4.67 11.28
N PHE A 54 -1.68 -4.14 10.05
CA PHE A 54 -2.86 -3.90 9.25
C PHE A 54 -2.76 -4.59 7.89
N ILE A 55 -3.93 -4.91 7.33
CA ILE A 55 -4.07 -5.43 5.98
C ILE A 55 -4.78 -4.38 5.14
N VAL A 56 -4.23 -4.06 3.99
CA VAL A 56 -4.91 -3.28 2.95
C VAL A 56 -5.38 -4.22 1.85
N GLN A 57 -6.67 -4.18 1.57
CA GLN A 57 -7.28 -4.86 0.43
C GLN A 57 -7.78 -3.79 -0.55
N VAL A 58 -7.34 -3.88 -1.80
CA VAL A 58 -7.68 -2.94 -2.87
C VAL A 58 -8.62 -3.63 -3.84
N SER A 59 -9.79 -3.05 -4.04
CA SER A 59 -10.72 -3.44 -5.10
C SER A 59 -10.71 -2.39 -6.21
N PRO A 60 -11.36 -2.64 -7.36
CA PRO A 60 -11.51 -1.62 -8.40
C PRO A 60 -12.19 -0.32 -7.92
N LEU A 61 -12.93 -0.37 -6.80
CA LEU A 61 -13.73 0.73 -6.26
C LEU A 61 -13.04 1.51 -5.12
N GLY A 62 -12.00 0.95 -4.50
CA GLY A 62 -11.33 1.64 -3.40
C GLY A 62 -10.48 0.76 -2.49
N LEU A 63 -10.17 1.34 -1.32
CA LEU A 63 -9.26 0.77 -0.33
C LEU A 63 -10.04 0.31 0.90
N ARG A 64 -9.77 -0.89 1.36
CA ARG A 64 -10.28 -1.43 2.62
C ARG A 64 -9.13 -1.64 3.57
N LEU A 65 -9.23 -1.08 4.78
CA LEU A 65 -8.27 -1.29 5.85
C LEU A 65 -8.85 -2.29 6.86
N LEU A 66 -8.10 -3.33 7.18
CA LEU A 66 -8.48 -4.35 8.13
C LEU A 66 -7.42 -4.51 9.23
N GLN A 67 -7.88 -5.00 10.38
CA GLN A 67 -7.05 -5.53 11.44
C GLN A 67 -7.53 -6.95 11.74
N GLY A 68 -6.74 -7.95 11.34
CA GLY A 68 -7.19 -9.34 11.27
C GLY A 68 -8.40 -9.49 10.36
N VAL A 69 -9.46 -10.13 10.85
CA VAL A 69 -10.73 -10.30 10.13
C VAL A 69 -11.66 -9.09 10.23
N THR A 70 -11.33 -8.07 11.02
CA THR A 70 -12.21 -6.93 11.27
C THR A 70 -11.94 -5.81 10.28
N GLN A 71 -12.97 -5.37 9.55
CA GLN A 71 -12.89 -4.15 8.74
C GLN A 71 -12.83 -2.94 9.68
N LEU A 72 -11.78 -2.13 9.57
CA LEU A 72 -11.69 -0.86 10.27
C LEU A 72 -12.47 0.21 9.53
N HIS A 73 -12.19 0.39 8.24
CA HIS A 73 -12.95 1.30 7.38
C HIS A 73 -12.73 1.00 5.89
N PHE A 74 -13.56 1.60 5.06
CA PHE A 74 -13.44 1.59 3.60
C PHE A 74 -13.32 3.02 3.09
N VAL A 75 -12.40 3.26 2.14
CA VAL A 75 -12.20 4.54 1.47
C VAL A 75 -12.57 4.35 0.00
N PRO A 76 -13.71 4.89 -0.46
CA PRO A 76 -14.02 4.90 -1.89
C PRO A 76 -12.99 5.76 -2.61
N VAL A 77 -12.55 5.30 -3.78
CA VAL A 77 -11.57 6.01 -4.60
C VAL A 77 -12.20 6.25 -5.96
N ASP A 78 -12.39 7.52 -6.29
CA ASP A 78 -12.84 7.95 -7.61
C ASP A 78 -11.66 8.53 -8.40
N LEU A 79 -11.26 7.80 -9.44
CA LEU A 79 -10.25 8.18 -10.42
C LEU A 79 -10.85 8.34 -11.83
N GLY A 80 -12.18 8.29 -11.97
CA GLY A 80 -12.87 8.26 -13.28
C GLY A 80 -12.85 6.91 -13.99
N SER A 81 -11.94 5.99 -13.63
CA SER A 81 -11.90 4.61 -14.11
C SER A 81 -11.45 3.64 -13.00
N PRO A 82 -11.74 2.33 -13.13
CA PRO A 82 -11.42 1.34 -12.10
C PRO A 82 -9.93 1.29 -11.80
N ILE A 83 -9.59 1.03 -10.53
CA ILE A 83 -8.22 0.74 -10.12
C ILE A 83 -7.80 -0.59 -10.74
N VAL A 84 -6.65 -0.61 -11.40
CA VAL A 84 -6.08 -1.81 -12.06
C VAL A 84 -4.76 -2.24 -11.45
N HIS A 85 -4.09 -1.37 -10.71
CA HIS A 85 -2.82 -1.70 -10.08
C HIS A 85 -2.61 -0.91 -8.78
N CYS A 86 -1.91 -1.53 -7.84
CA CYS A 86 -1.51 -0.93 -6.56
C CYS A 86 -0.10 -1.41 -6.20
N ALA A 87 0.71 -0.52 -5.66
CA ALA A 87 1.98 -0.86 -5.03
C ALA A 87 2.03 -0.23 -3.63
N VAL A 88 2.71 -0.92 -2.71
CA VAL A 88 2.84 -0.51 -1.30
C VAL A 88 4.31 -0.52 -0.89
N ALA A 89 4.73 0.56 -0.22
CA ALA A 89 5.99 0.70 0.49
C ALA A 89 5.68 1.39 1.83
N ASP A 90 5.47 0.60 2.88
CA ASP A 90 5.00 1.03 4.20
C ASP A 90 5.72 2.30 4.70
N PRO A 91 4.99 3.39 5.10
CA PRO A 91 3.53 3.52 5.27
C PRO A 91 2.78 4.12 4.07
N PHE A 92 3.35 4.04 2.87
CA PHE A 92 2.80 4.62 1.65
C PHE A 92 2.28 3.56 0.69
N GLY A 93 1.29 3.93 -0.09
CA GLY A 93 0.85 3.17 -1.24
C GLY A 93 0.45 4.07 -2.40
N VAL A 94 0.38 3.51 -3.58
CA VAL A 94 0.00 4.20 -4.81
C VAL A 94 -0.93 3.34 -5.63
N LEU A 95 -1.89 3.97 -6.27
CA LEU A 95 -2.94 3.39 -7.09
C LEU A 95 -2.80 3.90 -8.52
N LEU A 96 -3.06 3.00 -9.47
CA LEU A 96 -3.16 3.29 -10.90
C LEU A 96 -4.53 2.83 -11.39
N SER A 97 -5.26 3.73 -12.01
CA SER A 97 -6.52 3.43 -12.72
C SER A 97 -6.27 2.94 -14.14
N ALA A 98 -7.29 2.35 -14.75
CA ALA A 98 -7.24 1.90 -16.15
C ALA A 98 -6.84 3.05 -17.09
N ASP A 99 -7.29 4.29 -16.88
CA ASP A 99 -6.92 5.41 -17.75
C ASP A 99 -5.57 6.05 -17.42
N GLY A 100 -4.86 5.54 -16.42
CA GLY A 100 -3.55 6.02 -16.01
C GLY A 100 -3.57 7.18 -15.02
N HIS A 101 -4.72 7.48 -14.41
CA HIS A 101 -4.80 8.41 -13.27
C HIS A 101 -4.21 7.77 -12.01
N LEU A 102 -3.52 8.60 -11.23
CA LEU A 102 -2.81 8.21 -10.02
C LEU A 102 -3.50 8.75 -8.75
N ALA A 103 -3.47 7.96 -7.69
CA ALA A 103 -3.64 8.45 -6.32
C ALA A 103 -2.63 7.77 -5.41
N THR A 104 -2.15 8.51 -4.41
CA THR A 104 -1.35 7.94 -3.32
C THR A 104 -2.19 7.85 -2.07
N PHE A 105 -1.83 6.95 -1.17
CA PHE A 105 -2.40 6.88 0.15
C PHE A 105 -1.30 6.64 1.19
N THR A 106 -1.58 7.04 2.43
CA THR A 106 -0.68 6.78 3.55
C THR A 106 -1.47 6.35 4.78
N LEU A 107 -0.91 5.41 5.53
CA LEU A 107 -1.45 5.02 6.83
C LEU A 107 -1.14 6.13 7.85
N LYS A 108 -2.18 6.71 8.44
CA LYS A 108 -2.08 7.68 9.54
C LYS A 108 -2.71 7.11 10.80
N GLY A 109 -2.04 7.27 11.92
CA GLY A 109 -2.52 6.82 13.24
C GLY A 109 -1.31 6.46 14.07
N ASP A 110 -1.32 6.91 15.33
CA ASP A 110 -0.31 6.51 16.29
C ASP A 110 -0.92 5.43 17.17
N THR A 111 -0.32 4.23 17.15
CA THR A 111 -0.72 3.12 18.01
C THR A 111 -0.62 3.49 19.49
N TYR A 112 0.18 4.51 19.86
CA TYR A 112 0.33 5.01 21.22
C TYR A 112 -0.58 6.20 21.57
N GLY A 113 -1.11 6.92 20.57
CA GLY A 113 -1.81 8.20 20.77
C GLY A 113 -3.35 8.11 20.86
N GLY A 114 -3.92 6.91 20.87
CA GLY A 114 -5.38 6.70 20.95
C GLY A 114 -6.16 7.09 19.69
N ARG A 115 -5.50 7.46 18.59
CA ARG A 115 -6.16 7.83 17.34
C ARG A 115 -6.29 6.61 16.44
N ALA A 116 -7.54 6.29 16.07
CA ALA A 116 -7.81 5.14 15.20
C ALA A 116 -7.00 5.22 13.89
N PRO A 117 -6.36 4.11 13.48
CA PRO A 117 -5.61 4.03 12.24
C PRO A 117 -6.54 4.28 11.04
N ARG A 118 -6.07 5.09 10.10
CA ARG A 118 -6.83 5.45 8.90
C ARG A 118 -5.95 5.63 7.68
N LEU A 119 -6.48 5.29 6.51
CA LEU A 119 -5.86 5.64 5.23
C LEU A 119 -6.22 7.08 4.84
N ALA A 120 -5.22 7.88 4.51
CA ALA A 120 -5.39 9.20 3.95
C ALA A 120 -5.01 9.20 2.47
N LEU A 121 -5.98 9.46 1.59
CA LEU A 121 -5.78 9.55 0.15
C LEU A 121 -5.25 10.95 -0.22
N LEU A 122 -4.32 11.01 -1.15
CA LEU A 122 -3.78 12.23 -1.74
C LEU A 122 -3.68 12.04 -3.25
N ARG A 123 -4.17 13.01 -4.02
CA ARG A 123 -3.88 13.04 -5.46
C ARG A 123 -2.51 13.71 -5.64
N PRO A 124 -1.50 13.02 -6.19
CA PRO A 124 -0.20 13.61 -6.38
C PRO A 124 -0.30 14.79 -7.37
N PRO A 125 0.41 15.91 -7.16
CA PRO A 125 0.35 17.10 -8.02
C PRO A 125 1.13 16.89 -9.32
N VAL A 126 1.13 15.68 -9.85
CA VAL A 126 1.94 15.29 -10.99
C VAL A 126 1.05 15.30 -12.22
N ALA A 127 1.07 16.42 -12.95
CA ALA A 127 0.47 16.50 -14.27
C ALA A 127 1.41 15.81 -15.26
N HIS A 128 0.98 14.67 -15.80
CA HIS A 128 1.69 14.00 -16.87
C HIS A 128 0.95 14.25 -18.20
N PRO A 129 1.65 14.69 -19.25
CA PRO A 129 1.06 14.81 -20.58
C PRO A 129 0.77 13.43 -21.20
N SER A 130 1.46 12.38 -20.72
CA SER A 130 1.34 11.01 -21.21
C SER A 130 0.65 10.11 -20.17
N ARG A 131 -0.12 9.14 -20.66
CA ARG A 131 -0.77 8.12 -19.82
C ARG A 131 0.27 7.23 -19.13
N VAL A 132 0.15 7.09 -17.81
CA VAL A 132 0.97 6.16 -17.02
C VAL A 132 0.47 4.73 -17.26
N THR A 133 1.39 3.81 -17.57
CA THR A 133 1.06 2.41 -17.92
C THR A 133 1.41 1.41 -16.82
N ALA A 134 2.43 1.70 -16.03
CA ALA A 134 2.88 0.86 -14.91
C ALA A 134 3.55 1.73 -13.86
N LEU A 135 3.61 1.25 -12.63
CA LEU A 135 4.29 1.90 -11.52
C LEU A 135 4.81 0.85 -10.53
N CYS A 136 5.70 1.27 -9.64
CA CYS A 136 6.06 0.52 -8.44
C CYS A 136 6.46 1.50 -7.34
N LEU A 137 6.55 1.02 -6.11
CA LEU A 137 7.14 1.76 -5.00
C LEU A 137 8.41 1.07 -4.54
N TYR A 138 9.36 1.87 -4.09
CA TYR A 138 10.62 1.42 -3.55
C TYR A 138 10.89 2.11 -2.22
N ARG A 139 11.29 1.31 -1.23
CA ARG A 139 11.78 1.79 0.06
C ARG A 139 13.28 1.56 0.08
N ASP A 140 14.06 2.63 0.03
CA ASP A 140 15.50 2.50 0.11
C ASP A 140 15.95 2.16 1.53
N LEU A 141 16.52 0.97 1.69
CA LEU A 141 17.19 0.53 2.92
C LEU A 141 18.71 0.57 2.80
N SER A 142 19.23 0.80 1.59
CA SER A 142 20.66 0.77 1.29
C SER A 142 21.34 2.12 1.53
N GLY A 143 20.59 3.22 1.42
CA GLY A 143 21.12 4.58 1.44
C GLY A 143 21.79 5.01 0.14
N MET A 144 21.69 4.21 -0.93
CA MET A 144 22.27 4.55 -2.24
C MET A 144 21.47 5.62 -2.97
N PHE A 145 20.16 5.73 -2.73
CA PHE A 145 19.31 6.70 -3.40
C PHE A 145 19.31 8.02 -2.63
N THR A 146 20.23 8.92 -2.98
CA THR A 146 20.32 10.28 -2.41
C THR A 146 20.00 11.33 -3.46
N THR A 147 19.44 12.47 -3.03
CA THR A 147 19.03 13.57 -3.92
C THR A 147 20.00 14.76 -3.88
N GLU A 148 21.12 14.65 -3.18
CA GLU A 148 22.13 15.71 -3.16
C GLU A 148 22.80 15.81 -4.53
N SER A 149 22.49 16.86 -5.29
CA SER A 149 23.32 17.24 -6.42
C SER A 149 24.67 17.67 -5.83
N ARG A 150 25.74 16.90 -6.06
CA ARG A 150 27.09 17.33 -5.73
C ARG A 150 27.41 18.56 -6.59
N ALA A 151 27.14 19.75 -6.08
CA ALA A 151 27.61 20.98 -6.70
C ALA A 151 29.12 20.87 -6.89
N PRO A 152 29.70 21.32 -8.02
CA PRO A 152 31.14 21.42 -8.14
C PRO A 152 31.63 22.24 -6.95
N ARG A 153 32.61 21.72 -6.19
CA ARG A 153 33.25 22.51 -5.14
C ARG A 153 33.79 23.76 -5.81
N GLU A 154 33.20 24.92 -5.49
CA GLU A 154 33.73 26.20 -5.93
C GLU A 154 35.12 26.30 -5.30
N GLU A 155 36.16 26.23 -6.13
CA GLU A 155 37.54 26.41 -5.66
C GLU A 155 37.63 27.81 -5.04
N PRO A 156 38.13 27.94 -3.80
CA PRO A 156 38.25 29.25 -3.17
C PRO A 156 39.14 30.14 -4.05
N PRO A 157 38.79 31.43 -4.24
CA PRO A 157 39.54 32.30 -5.12
C PRO A 157 41.01 32.37 -4.70
N PRO A 158 41.96 32.40 -5.65
CA PRO A 158 43.37 32.44 -5.32
C PRO A 158 43.67 33.70 -4.50
N ARG A 159 44.47 33.52 -3.43
CA ARG A 159 44.83 34.63 -2.53
C ARG A 159 45.61 35.70 -3.32
N PRO A 160 45.31 36.99 -3.12
CA PRO A 160 46.07 38.06 -3.74
C PRO A 160 47.53 38.00 -3.28
N ARG A 161 48.45 38.26 -4.22
CA ARG A 161 49.90 38.32 -4.00
C ARG A 161 50.29 39.50 -3.11
#